data_AF-A0A1A1ZQA9-F1
#
_entry.id   AF-A0A1A1ZQA9-F1
#
_cell.length_a   1.000
_cell.length_b   1.000
_cell.length_c   1.000
_cell.angle_alpha   90.00
_cell.angle_beta   90.00
_cell.angle_gamma   90.00
#
_symmetry.space_group_name_H-M   'P 1'
#
loop_
_entity.id
_entity.type
_entity.pdbx_description
1 polymer ?
#
loop_
_entity_poly.entity_id
_entity_poly.type
_entity_poly.pdbx_seq_one_letter_code
_entity_poly.pdbx_strand_id
1 'polypeptide(L)'
;MSPKQLHTRQYSPAARRAKRIKVTGQHTIRLVATTATVGVAAWFGSGIAHSDPNYEQQACALMDDHATAVHLGYSSYPSEYAFSVLSKEMPPLDAAHILRAATHDVCPNHAGDMPQDWQ
;
A
#
# COMPACT_ATOMS: atom_id res chain seq x y z
N MET A 1 -32.55 5.76 14.61
CA MET A 1 -31.65 5.15 13.62
C MET A 1 -31.61 6.05 12.39
N SER A 2 -30.46 6.65 12.12
CA SER A 2 -30.24 7.56 10.99
C SER A 2 -28.75 7.47 10.63
N PRO A 3 -28.38 6.92 9.46
CA PRO A 3 -26.98 6.87 9.06
C PRO A 3 -26.58 8.20 8.43
N LYS A 4 -25.69 8.94 9.09
CA LYS A 4 -25.05 10.13 8.54
C LYS A 4 -24.01 9.71 7.49
N GLN A 5 -24.24 10.21 6.28
CA GLN A 5 -23.36 10.21 5.11
C GLN A 5 -21.98 10.77 5.49
N LEU A 6 -20.91 9.99 5.28
CA LEU A 6 -19.53 10.45 5.41
C LEU A 6 -18.95 10.70 4.02
N HIS A 7 -18.77 11.99 3.74
CA HIS A 7 -18.13 12.54 2.55
C HIS A 7 -16.73 11.95 2.33
N THR A 8 -16.55 11.26 1.21
CA THR A 8 -15.23 10.90 0.69
C THR A 8 -14.58 12.15 0.10
N ARG A 9 -13.60 12.71 0.82
CA ARG A 9 -12.68 13.73 0.26
C ARG A 9 -11.89 13.10 -0.89
N GLN A 10 -12.15 13.55 -2.11
CA GLN A 10 -11.30 13.31 -3.27
C GLN A 10 -9.93 13.95 -3.05
N TYR A 11 -8.88 13.13 -2.93
CA TYR A 11 -7.50 13.56 -3.04
C TYR A 11 -7.09 13.49 -4.52
N SER A 12 -6.87 14.65 -5.14
CA SER A 12 -6.34 14.76 -6.50
C SER A 12 -4.81 14.89 -6.43
N PRO A 13 -4.03 14.00 -7.05
CA PRO A 13 -2.66 14.31 -7.42
C PRO A 13 -2.63 14.89 -8.84
N ALA A 14 -2.28 16.17 -8.92
CA ALA A 14 -1.90 16.81 -10.16
C ALA A 14 -0.55 16.26 -10.63
N ALA A 15 -0.49 15.67 -11.83
CA ALA A 15 0.76 15.42 -12.53
C ALA A 15 0.61 15.57 -14.04
N ARG A 16 1.04 16.75 -14.48
CA ARG A 16 1.42 17.22 -15.81
C ARG A 16 1.89 16.11 -16.77
N ARG A 17 1.29 16.05 -17.98
CA ARG A 17 2.03 15.65 -19.18
C ARG A 17 1.61 16.50 -20.38
N ALA A 18 2.59 17.18 -20.94
CA ALA A 18 2.47 18.18 -22.00
C ALA A 18 1.75 17.63 -23.25
N LYS A 19 0.67 18.29 -23.67
CA LYS A 19 0.12 18.13 -25.00
C LYS A 19 0.94 18.99 -25.97
N ARG A 20 1.79 18.34 -26.75
CA ARG A 20 2.29 18.90 -28.02
C ARG A 20 2.29 17.79 -29.07
N ILE A 21 1.17 17.67 -29.78
CA ILE A 21 1.12 16.91 -31.02
C ILE A 21 0.84 17.93 -32.12
N LYS A 22 1.84 18.13 -32.97
CA LYS A 22 1.82 19.01 -34.13
C LYS A 22 1.69 18.11 -35.36
N VAL A 23 0.77 18.48 -36.27
CA VAL A 23 0.66 18.04 -37.69
C VAL A 23 0.24 16.55 -37.82
N THR A 24 -0.77 16.16 -38.59
CA THR A 24 -1.07 16.52 -39.99
C THR A 24 -2.53 16.22 -40.27
N GLY A 25 -3.23 17.12 -40.95
CA GLY A 25 -4.55 16.84 -41.48
C GLY A 25 -4.47 15.76 -42.56
N GLN A 26 -5.30 14.74 -42.44
CA GLN A 26 -5.57 13.83 -43.54
C GLN A 26 -7.06 13.51 -43.55
N HIS A 27 -7.70 14.02 -44.61
CA HIS A 27 -9.08 13.76 -44.99
C HIS A 27 -9.37 12.26 -45.03
N THR A 28 -10.47 11.82 -44.42
CA THR A 28 -11.58 11.04 -45.01
C THR A 28 -12.31 10.27 -43.91
N ILE A 29 -13.36 10.87 -43.35
CA ILE A 29 -14.36 10.10 -42.59
C ILE A 29 -15.41 9.64 -43.59
N ARG A 30 -15.29 8.40 -44.05
CA ARG A 30 -16.43 7.65 -44.61
C ARG A 30 -17.01 6.79 -43.47
N LEU A 31 -18.26 7.09 -43.17
CA LEU A 31 -19.18 6.33 -42.33
C LEU A 31 -19.42 4.91 -42.88
N VAL A 32 -20.11 4.10 -42.07
CA VAL A 32 -20.76 2.77 -42.33
C VAL A 32 -19.92 1.59 -41.81
N ALA A 33 -20.42 0.56 -41.13
CA ALA A 33 -21.60 0.30 -40.31
C ALA A 33 -21.40 -1.12 -39.70
N THR A 34 -21.99 -1.36 -38.52
CA THR A 34 -22.58 -2.62 -38.03
C THR A 34 -21.80 -3.96 -38.03
N THR A 35 -21.79 -4.52 -36.81
CA THR A 35 -21.90 -5.94 -36.39
C THR A 35 -20.69 -6.88 -36.50
N ALA A 36 -20.25 -7.37 -35.33
CA ALA A 36 -19.99 -8.79 -35.08
C ALA A 36 -20.07 -9.06 -33.57
N THR A 37 -21.07 -9.84 -33.14
CA THR A 37 -21.10 -10.52 -31.85
C THR A 37 -20.18 -11.75 -31.88
N VAL A 38 -19.93 -12.32 -30.70
CA VAL A 38 -19.30 -13.63 -30.39
C VAL A 38 -17.85 -13.55 -29.92
N GLY A 39 -17.73 -13.55 -28.58
CA GLY A 39 -17.10 -14.66 -27.86
C GLY A 39 -15.59 -14.83 -27.98
N VAL A 40 -14.86 -14.26 -27.02
CA VAL A 40 -13.71 -14.95 -26.43
C VAL A 40 -13.92 -14.94 -24.92
N ALA A 41 -14.23 -16.12 -24.39
CA ALA A 41 -14.06 -16.43 -22.99
C ALA A 41 -12.57 -16.28 -22.67
N ALA A 42 -12.15 -15.05 -22.36
CA ALA A 42 -10.82 -14.80 -21.84
C ALA A 42 -10.85 -15.28 -20.39
N TRP A 43 -10.41 -16.52 -20.21
CA TRP A 43 -9.60 -16.97 -19.09
C TRP A 43 -8.90 -15.79 -18.40
N PHE A 44 -9.57 -15.19 -17.45
CA PHE A 44 -8.89 -14.53 -16.35
C PHE A 44 -9.25 -15.40 -15.16
N GLY A 45 -8.50 -16.50 -15.03
CA GLY A 45 -8.11 -16.88 -13.69
C GLY A 45 -7.46 -15.64 -13.11
N SER A 46 -8.25 -14.81 -12.44
CA SER A 46 -7.75 -13.95 -11.39
C SER A 46 -7.24 -14.91 -10.34
N GLY A 47 -6.06 -15.48 -10.59
CA GLY A 47 -5.13 -15.79 -9.55
C GLY A 47 -5.13 -14.51 -8.73
N ILE A 48 -5.64 -14.60 -7.52
CA ILE A 48 -5.39 -13.60 -6.51
C ILE A 48 -3.87 -13.59 -6.47
N ALA A 49 -3.24 -12.66 -7.19
CA ALA A 49 -1.84 -12.38 -7.02
C ALA A 49 -1.84 -11.85 -5.60
N HIS A 50 -1.56 -12.74 -4.66
CA HIS A 50 -1.25 -12.41 -3.29
C HIS A 50 0.03 -11.58 -3.44
N SER A 51 -0.11 -10.27 -3.66
CA SER A 51 1.02 -9.38 -3.52
C SER A 51 1.37 -9.52 -2.06
N ASP A 52 2.47 -10.21 -1.80
CA ASP A 52 3.02 -10.36 -0.47
C ASP A 52 2.91 -9.00 0.24
N PRO A 53 2.30 -8.91 1.43
CA PRO A 53 2.24 -7.65 2.15
C PRO A 53 3.64 -7.04 2.24
N ASN A 54 3.72 -5.73 1.98
CA ASN A 54 4.99 -5.03 2.17
C ASN A 54 5.24 -4.91 3.67
N TYR A 55 5.90 -5.93 4.21
CA TYR A 55 6.10 -6.09 5.64
C TYR A 55 6.92 -4.95 6.26
N GLU A 56 7.80 -4.30 5.50
CA GLU A 56 8.54 -3.12 5.98
C GLU A 56 7.63 -1.90 6.14
N GLN A 57 6.72 -1.66 5.19
CA GLN A 57 5.70 -0.61 5.30
C GLN A 57 4.72 -0.90 6.44
N GLN A 58 4.33 -2.17 6.62
CA GLN A 58 3.50 -2.61 7.74
C GLN A 58 4.22 -2.42 9.07
N ALA A 59 5.50 -2.78 9.17
CA ALA A 59 6.32 -2.58 10.35
C ALA A 59 6.35 -1.11 10.78
N CYS A 60 6.60 -0.20 9.84
CA CYS A 60 6.57 1.24 10.12
C CYS A 60 5.19 1.71 10.58
N ALA A 61 4.11 1.30 9.90
CA ALA A 61 2.76 1.67 10.28
C ALA A 61 2.38 1.18 11.69
N LEU A 62 2.90 0.01 12.10
CA LEU A 62 2.71 -0.51 13.45
C LEU A 62 3.52 0.26 14.50
N MET A 63 4.75 0.67 14.19
CA MET A 63 5.55 1.51 15.09
C MET A 63 4.96 2.92 15.26
N ASP A 64 4.33 3.47 14.22
CA ASP A 64 3.60 4.74 14.29
C ASP A 64 2.30 4.64 15.13
N ASP A 65 1.72 3.45 15.29
CA ASP A 65 0.46 3.24 16.02
C ASP A 65 0.66 3.16 17.55
N HIS A 66 1.16 4.26 18.10
CA HIS A 66 1.35 4.43 19.54
C HIS A 66 0.04 4.32 20.33
N ALA A 67 -1.09 4.73 19.75
CA ALA A 67 -2.37 4.72 20.44
C ALA A 67 -2.82 3.28 20.75
N THR A 68 -2.74 2.39 19.76
CA THR A 68 -3.04 0.96 19.95
C THR A 68 -2.00 0.30 20.84
N ALA A 69 -0.71 0.61 20.64
CA ALA A 69 0.37 0.07 21.47
C ALA A 69 0.12 0.35 22.97
N VAL A 70 -0.19 1.60 23.33
CA VAL A 70 -0.51 1.99 24.71
C VAL A 70 -1.78 1.29 25.22
N HIS A 71 -2.83 1.21 24.41
CA HIS A 71 -4.09 0.55 24.82
C HIS A 71 -3.89 -0.94 25.11
N LEU A 72 -2.98 -1.59 24.39
CA LEU A 72 -2.64 -3.00 24.54
C LEU A 72 -1.53 -3.26 25.58
N GLY A 73 -0.97 -2.21 26.18
CA GLY A 73 0.07 -2.31 27.23
C GLY A 73 1.52 -2.33 26.72
N TYR A 74 1.76 -2.07 25.44
CA TYR A 74 3.09 -1.98 24.81
C TYR A 74 3.58 -0.52 24.80
N SER A 75 3.78 0.08 25.97
CA SER A 75 4.18 1.49 26.09
C SER A 75 5.68 1.73 26.18
N SER A 76 6.49 0.68 26.38
CA SER A 76 7.94 0.82 26.57
C SER A 76 8.68 1.12 25.28
N TYR A 77 8.36 0.40 24.19
CA TYR A 77 8.97 0.59 22.88
C TYR A 77 7.94 0.38 21.76
N PRO A 78 7.80 1.31 20.80
CA PRO A 78 6.93 1.14 19.63
C PRO A 78 7.27 -0.12 18.82
N SER A 79 8.55 -0.48 18.79
CA SER A 79 9.06 -1.70 18.14
C SER A 79 8.50 -2.99 18.77
N GLU A 80 8.17 -2.98 20.07
CA GLU A 80 7.66 -4.17 20.77
C GLU A 80 6.27 -4.55 20.28
N TYR A 81 5.39 -3.55 20.12
CA TYR A 81 4.08 -3.76 19.53
C TYR A 81 4.20 -4.27 18.09
N ALA A 82 5.00 -3.61 17.26
CA ALA A 82 5.19 -4.01 15.87
C ALA A 82 5.75 -5.44 15.74
N PHE A 83 6.76 -5.78 16.55
CA PHE A 83 7.30 -7.13 16.63
C PHE A 83 6.25 -8.16 17.05
N SER A 84 5.42 -7.85 18.05
CA SER A 84 4.37 -8.76 18.54
C SER A 84 3.29 -9.04 17.49
N VAL A 85 2.99 -8.08 16.62
CA VAL A 85 2.03 -8.23 15.53
C VAL A 85 2.65 -9.01 14.38
N LEU A 86 3.85 -8.62 13.92
CA LEU A 86 4.55 -9.31 12.82
C LEU A 86 4.85 -10.77 13.17
N SER A 87 5.24 -11.07 14.41
CA SER A 87 5.54 -12.43 14.86
C SER A 87 4.31 -13.37 14.89
N LYS A 88 3.09 -12.86 14.66
CA LYS A 88 1.89 -13.69 14.44
C LYS A 88 1.77 -14.16 12.99
N GLU A 89 2.41 -13.46 12.06
CA GLU A 89 2.33 -13.68 10.63
C GLU A 89 3.59 -14.39 10.09
N MET A 90 4.73 -14.21 10.75
CA MET A 90 6.02 -14.77 10.34
C MET A 90 6.88 -15.22 11.54
N PRO A 91 7.96 -15.99 11.31
CA PRO A 91 8.90 -16.36 12.36
C PRO A 91 9.44 -15.12 13.10
N PRO A 92 9.65 -15.19 14.42
CA PRO A 92 10.11 -14.04 15.20
C PRO A 92 11.44 -13.45 14.71
N LEU A 93 12.36 -14.30 14.24
CA LEU A 93 13.64 -13.84 13.70
C LEU A 93 13.42 -13.01 12.42
N ASP A 94 12.53 -13.45 11.54
CA ASP A 94 12.20 -12.73 10.30
C ASP A 94 11.48 -11.42 10.62
N ALA A 95 10.58 -11.42 11.61
CA ALA A 95 9.93 -10.20 12.10
C ALA A 95 10.95 -9.17 12.61
N ALA A 96 11.96 -9.59 13.37
CA ALA A 96 13.03 -8.70 13.83
C ALA A 96 13.87 -8.16 12.66
N HIS A 97 14.19 -8.99 11.67
CA HIS A 97 14.91 -8.56 10.47
C HIS A 97 14.13 -7.54 9.64
N ILE A 98 12.84 -7.80 9.41
CA ILE A 98 11.93 -6.86 8.74
C ILE A 98 11.85 -5.56 9.53
N LEU A 99 11.71 -5.63 10.85
CA LEU A 99 11.61 -4.42 11.68
C LEU A 99 12.87 -3.57 11.55
N ARG A 100 14.05 -4.21 11.63
CA ARG A 100 15.33 -3.53 11.45
C ARG A 100 15.45 -2.91 10.06
N ALA A 101 15.14 -3.66 9.00
CA ALA A 101 15.17 -3.15 7.63
C ALA A 101 14.22 -1.96 7.47
N ALA A 102 12.99 -2.06 7.98
CA ALA A 102 12.00 -0.98 7.96
C ALA A 102 12.53 0.31 8.62
N THR A 103 13.18 0.20 9.78
CA THR A 103 13.78 1.37 10.47
C THR A 103 14.98 1.96 9.73
N HIS A 104 15.59 1.25 8.77
CA HIS A 104 16.66 1.81 7.94
C HIS A 104 16.13 2.40 6.64
N ASP A 105 15.21 1.69 5.98
CA ASP A 105 14.84 1.94 4.59
C ASP A 105 13.52 2.69 4.42
N VAL A 106 12.57 2.53 5.36
CA VAL A 106 11.20 3.05 5.24
C VAL A 106 10.89 4.13 6.28
N CYS A 107 11.25 3.91 7.55
CA CYS A 107 10.99 4.83 8.65
C CYS A 107 12.24 5.07 9.54
N PRO A 108 13.23 5.83 9.04
CA PRO A 108 14.47 6.14 9.77
C PRO A 108 14.27 6.92 11.07
N ASN A 109 13.13 7.56 11.23
CA ASN A 109 12.71 8.21 12.46
C ASN A 109 12.54 7.23 13.64
N HIS A 110 12.26 5.95 13.36
CA HIS A 110 12.06 4.92 14.40
C HIS A 110 13.33 4.14 14.74
N ALA A 111 14.48 4.47 14.16
CA ALA A 111 15.74 3.79 14.50
C ALA A 111 16.07 3.89 16.00
N GLY A 112 15.74 5.02 16.65
CA GLY A 112 15.93 5.20 18.09
C GLY A 112 14.87 4.52 18.98
N ASP A 113 13.77 4.04 18.38
CA ASP A 113 12.66 3.41 19.09
C ASP A 113 12.86 1.89 19.25
N MET A 114 13.93 1.33 18.66
CA MET A 114 14.33 -0.06 18.83
C MET A 114 15.10 -0.29 20.15
N PRO A 115 15.08 -1.53 20.68
CA PRO A 115 15.97 -1.94 21.77
C PRO A 115 17.44 -1.65 21.42
N GLN A 116 18.25 -1.27 22.42
CA GLN A 116 19.64 -0.86 22.19
C GLN A 116 20.50 -1.93 21.49
N ASP A 117 20.19 -3.21 21.71
CA ASP A 117 20.83 -4.34 21.05
C ASP A 117 20.44 -4.54 19.58
N TRP A 118 19.36 -3.88 19.14
CA TRP A 118 18.79 -4.01 17.78
C TRP A 118 19.01 -2.77 16.91
N GLN A 119 19.33 -1.62 17.52
CA GLN A 119 19.85 -0.43 16.83
C GLN A 119 21.10 -0.77 15.98
#